data_AF-A0A926GYD7-F1
#
_entry.id   AF-A0A926GYD7-F1
#
_cell.length_a   1.000
_cell.length_b   1.000
_cell.length_c   1.000
_cell.angle_alpha   90.00
_cell.angle_beta   90.00
_cell.angle_gamma   90.00
#
_symmetry.space_group_name_H-M   'P 1'
#
loop_
_entity.id
_entity.type
_entity.pdbx_description
1 polymer ?
#
loop_
_entity_poly.entity_id
_entity_poly.type
_entity_poly.pdbx_seq_one_letter_code
_entity_poly.pdbx_strand_id
1 'polypeptide(L)'
;MTLLPELADFQAEYAALCRRVGGSGGLLFSCRDDGSPHMEWVSGEYHYVVTERGSEWERRTTADKKEALYWCVSDLVWSMASEY
;
A
#
# COMPACT_ATOMS: atom_id res chain seq x y z
N MET A 1 0.65 1.94 -19.21
CA MET A 1 0.89 2.96 -18.17
C MET A 1 2.07 2.48 -17.35
N THR A 2 3.26 3.04 -17.57
CA THR A 2 4.49 2.62 -16.88
C THR A 2 4.47 3.21 -15.47
N LEU A 3 4.64 2.39 -14.44
CA LEU A 3 4.77 2.87 -13.05
C LEU A 3 6.01 3.77 -12.94
N LEU A 4 5.92 4.82 -12.12
CA LEU A 4 7.08 5.64 -11.78
C LEU A 4 8.18 4.76 -11.16
N PRO A 5 9.48 5.00 -11.44
CA PRO A 5 10.58 4.19 -10.93
C PRO A 5 10.52 3.96 -9.41
N GLU A 6 10.10 4.98 -8.66
CA GLU A 6 9.96 4.96 -7.20
C GLU A 6 8.88 3.99 -6.73
N LEU A 7 7.74 3.94 -7.44
CA LEU A 7 6.67 2.99 -7.14
C LEU A 7 7.04 1.57 -7.56
N ALA A 8 7.85 1.41 -8.61
CA ALA A 8 8.35 0.10 -9.02
C ALA A 8 9.32 -0.51 -7.99
N ASP A 9 10.26 0.30 -7.46
CA ASP A 9 11.15 -0.09 -6.36
C ASP A 9 10.36 -0.43 -5.09
N PHE A 10 9.39 0.43 -4.73
CA PHE A 10 8.50 0.19 -3.60
C PHE A 10 7.72 -1.13 -3.74
N GLN A 11 7.14 -1.39 -4.91
CA GLN A 11 6.40 -2.62 -5.20
C GLN A 11 7.29 -3.86 -5.08
N ALA A 12 8.52 -3.80 -5.59
CA ALA A 12 9.47 -4.91 -5.52
C ALA A 12 9.84 -5.23 -4.07
N GLU A 13 10.09 -4.21 -3.26
CA GLU A 13 10.43 -4.36 -1.85
C GLU A 13 9.24 -4.88 -1.03
N TYR A 14 8.04 -4.34 -1.24
CA TYR A 14 6.82 -4.86 -0.62
C TYR A 14 6.59 -6.33 -0.97
N ALA A 15 6.71 -6.71 -2.24
CA ALA A 15 6.57 -8.10 -2.66
C ALA A 15 7.59 -9.03 -1.98
N ALA A 16 8.81 -8.55 -1.73
CA ALA A 16 9.80 -9.29 -0.96
C ALA A 16 9.40 -9.45 0.52
N LEU A 17 8.81 -8.42 1.14
CA LEU A 17 8.30 -8.48 2.51
C LEU A 17 7.10 -9.43 2.63
N CYS A 18 6.14 -9.38 1.70
CA CYS A 18 5.00 -10.32 1.66
C CYS A 18 5.47 -11.77 1.69
N ARG A 19 6.46 -12.12 0.85
CA ARG A 19 7.05 -13.47 0.82
C ARG A 19 7.69 -13.87 2.15
N ARG A 20 8.29 -12.92 2.88
CA ARG A 20 8.93 -13.19 4.18
C ARG A 20 7.92 -13.44 5.30
N VAL A 21 6.76 -12.78 5.25
CA VAL A 21 5.70 -12.97 6.25
C VAL A 21 4.74 -14.11 5.90
N GLY A 22 4.94 -14.77 4.75
CA GLY A 22 4.09 -15.88 4.29
C GLY A 22 2.76 -15.45 3.67
N GLY A 23 2.59 -14.16 3.39
CA GLY A 23 1.38 -13.62 2.77
C GLY A 23 1.53 -13.40 1.26
N SER A 24 0.40 -13.38 0.56
CA SER A 24 0.32 -12.96 -0.85
C SER A 24 -0.49 -11.66 -0.96
N GLY A 25 0.09 -10.57 -0.47
CA GLY A 25 -0.52 -9.23 -0.57
C GLY A 25 -0.29 -8.60 -1.93
N GLY A 26 -1.36 -8.20 -2.61
CA GLY A 26 -1.29 -7.31 -3.77
C GLY A 26 -1.23 -5.86 -3.32
N LEU A 27 -0.27 -5.08 -3.81
CA LEU A 27 -0.24 -3.63 -3.63
C LEU A 27 -1.08 -2.99 -4.73
N LEU A 28 -2.04 -2.13 -4.36
CA LEU A 28 -2.80 -1.34 -5.30
C LEU A 28 -2.12 0.01 -5.51
N PHE A 29 -2.02 0.45 -6.76
CA PHE A 29 -1.54 1.79 -7.14
C PHE A 29 -2.62 2.62 -7.83
N SER A 30 -3.85 2.13 -7.81
CA SER A 30 -5.02 2.76 -8.41
C SER A 30 -6.17 2.67 -7.43
N CYS A 31 -6.86 3.79 -7.24
CA CYS A 31 -8.09 3.87 -6.46
C CYS A 31 -9.13 2.88 -6.99
N ARG A 32 -9.75 2.13 -6.06
CA ARG A 32 -10.86 1.20 -6.35
C ARG A 32 -12.19 1.62 -5.73
N ASP A 33 -12.19 2.55 -4.77
CA ASP A 33 -13.39 2.97 -4.02
C ASP A 33 -14.16 1.82 -3.34
N ASP A 34 -13.48 0.71 -3.02
CA ASP A 34 -14.04 -0.47 -2.37
C ASP A 34 -13.55 -0.67 -0.92
N GLY A 35 -12.87 0.33 -0.35
CA GLY A 35 -12.27 0.27 0.97
C GLY A 35 -10.88 -0.38 0.99
N SER A 36 -10.39 -0.91 -0.14
CA SER A 36 -9.01 -1.40 -0.22
C SER A 36 -8.02 -0.22 -0.25
N PRO A 37 -6.91 -0.28 0.49
CA PRO A 37 -5.90 0.76 0.44
C PRO A 37 -5.15 0.75 -0.89
N HIS A 38 -4.79 1.94 -1.38
CA HIS A 38 -3.89 2.12 -2.51
C HIS A 38 -2.77 3.10 -2.19
N MET A 39 -1.65 2.96 -2.90
CA MET A 39 -0.49 3.83 -2.79
C MET A 39 -0.45 4.85 -3.94
N GLU A 40 -0.21 6.10 -3.60
CA GLU A 40 0.08 7.19 -4.52
C GLU A 40 1.49 7.71 -4.27
N TRP A 41 2.14 8.20 -5.33
CA TRP A 41 3.41 8.93 -5.21
C TRP A 41 3.20 10.34 -5.75
N VAL A 42 3.26 11.33 -4.86
CA VAL A 42 2.99 12.72 -5.20
C VAL A 42 4.07 13.58 -4.56
N SER A 43 4.70 14.45 -5.35
CA SER A 43 5.65 15.46 -4.85
C SER A 43 6.79 14.93 -3.96
N GLY A 44 7.23 13.68 -4.17
CA GLY A 44 8.31 13.07 -3.38
C GLY A 44 7.86 12.34 -2.12
N GLU A 45 6.56 12.17 -1.91
CA GLU A 45 5.99 11.49 -0.76
C GLU A 45 5.12 10.30 -1.17
N TYR A 46 5.12 9.28 -0.32
CA TYR A 46 4.20 8.16 -0.38
C TYR A 46 2.89 8.54 0.31
N HIS A 47 1.77 8.29 -0.35
CA HIS A 47 0.45 8.43 0.26
C HIS A 47 -0.22 7.07 0.29
N TYR A 48 -0.55 6.61 1.50
CA TYR A 48 -1.44 5.48 1.71
C TYR A 48 -2.85 6.04 1.84
N VAL A 49 -3.75 5.65 0.95
CA VAL A 49 -5.09 6.20 0.85
C VAL A 49 -6.11 5.07 0.90
N VAL A 50 -7.17 5.27 1.68
CA VAL A 50 -8.33 4.38 1.71
C VAL A 50 -9.54 5.17 1.28
N THR A 51 -10.18 4.74 0.20
CA THR A 51 -11.44 5.32 -0.28
C THR A 51 -12.52 4.24 -0.38
N GLU A 52 -13.75 4.62 -0.06
CA GLU A 52 -14.92 3.76 -0.22
C GLU A 52 -16.11 4.61 -0.64
N ARG A 53 -16.81 4.19 -1.72
CA ARG A 53 -18.04 4.86 -2.21
C ARG A 53 -17.85 6.35 -2.49
N GLY A 54 -16.69 6.71 -3.06
CA GLY A 54 -16.33 8.08 -3.41
C GLY A 54 -15.98 8.97 -2.22
N SER A 55 -15.80 8.41 -1.02
CA SER A 55 -15.33 9.12 0.17
C SER A 55 -13.93 8.64 0.56
N GLU A 56 -13.03 9.57 0.86
CA GLU A 56 -11.73 9.29 1.45
C GLU A 56 -11.91 9.10 2.96
N TRP A 57 -11.53 7.92 3.46
CA TRP A 57 -11.64 7.55 4.87
C TRP A 57 -10.32 7.69 5.62
N GLU A 58 -9.22 7.49 4.92
CA GLU A 58 -7.88 7.56 5.49
C GLU A 58 -6.88 8.08 4.47
N ARG A 59 -5.97 8.95 4.95
CA ARG A 59 -4.75 9.34 4.25
C ARG A 59 -3.60 9.41 5.23
N ARG A 60 -2.54 8.66 4.94
CA ARG A 60 -1.25 8.76 5.62
C ARG A 60 -0.20 9.18 4.60
N THR A 61 0.70 10.08 4.98
CA THR A 61 1.71 10.63 4.08
C THR A 61 3.08 10.61 4.75
N THR A 62 4.09 10.17 4.01
CA THR A 62 5.47 10.15 4.48
C THR A 62 6.45 10.18 3.31
N ALA A 63 7.60 10.83 3.51
CA ALA A 63 8.74 10.71 2.61
C ALA A 63 9.61 9.46 2.92
N ASP A 64 9.42 8.80 4.07
CA ASP A 64 10.18 7.61 4.45
C ASP A 64 9.56 6.35 3.85
N LYS A 65 10.27 5.75 2.90
CA LYS A 65 9.90 4.47 2.27
C LYS A 65 9.63 3.36 3.28
N LYS A 66 10.42 3.28 4.37
CA LYS A 66 10.27 2.20 5.37
C LYS A 66 8.98 2.34 6.15
N GLU A 67 8.58 3.57 6.47
CA GLU A 67 7.33 3.84 7.16
C GLU A 67 6.13 3.50 6.26
N ALA A 68 6.16 3.89 4.99
CA ALA A 68 5.12 3.53 4.02
C ALA A 68 5.02 2.01 3.82
N LEU A 69 6.16 1.31 3.71
CA LEU A 69 6.19 -0.17 3.63
C LEU A 69 5.62 -0.80 4.91
N TYR A 70 5.91 -0.23 6.08
CA TYR A 70 5.36 -0.71 7.35
C TYR A 70 3.83 -0.63 7.37
N TRP A 71 3.21 0.45 6.88
CA TRP A 71 1.75 0.54 6.79
C TRP A 71 1.16 -0.58 5.93
N CYS A 72 1.70 -0.81 4.73
CA CYS A 72 1.22 -1.86 3.83
C CYS A 72 1.38 -3.27 4.43
N VAL A 73 2.53 -3.56 5.04
CA VAL A 73 2.77 -4.88 5.66
C VAL A 73 1.91 -5.07 6.90
N SER A 74 1.70 -4.02 7.70
CA SER A 74 0.82 -4.07 8.86
C SER A 74 -0.62 -4.37 8.47
N ASP A 75 -1.10 -3.77 7.39
CA ASP A 75 -2.45 -4.03 6.84
C ASP A 75 -2.57 -5.46 6.33
N LEU A 76 -1.58 -5.95 5.57
CA LEU A 76 -1.52 -7.35 5.14
C LEU A 76 -1.57 -8.32 6.33
N VAL A 77 -0.76 -8.11 7.36
CA VAL A 77 -0.72 -8.99 8.54
C VAL A 77 -2.05 -8.95 9.30
N TRP A 78 -2.67 -7.78 9.41
CA TRP A 78 -4.00 -7.65 10.00
C TRP A 78 -5.07 -8.40 9.20
N SER A 79 -5.03 -8.29 7.86
CA SER A 79 -5.92 -9.04 6.96
C SER A 79 -5.73 -10.54 7.13
N MET A 80 -4.48 -11.03 7.11
CA MET A 80 -4.15 -12.45 7.36
C MET A 80 -4.68 -12.95 8.70
N ALA A 81 -4.61 -12.11 9.74
CA ALA A 81 -5.11 -12.45 11.07
C ALA A 81 -6.65 -12.45 11.16
N SER A 82 -7.33 -11.77 10.25
CA SER A 82 -8.79 -11.59 10.24
C SER A 82 -9.53 -12.63 9.40
N GLU A 83 -8.83 -13.55 8.72
CA GLU A 83 -9.41 -14.63 7.91
C GLU A 83 -10.00 -15.80 8.74
N TYR A 84 -10.56 -15.53 9.92
CA TYR A 84 -11.06 -16.55 10.86
C TYR A 84 -12.58 -16.61 10.97
#